data_AF-A0A1G6NVV0-F1
#
_entry.id   AF-A0A1G6NVV0-F1
#
_cell.length_a   1.000
_cell.length_b   1.000
_cell.length_c   1.000
_cell.angle_alpha   90.00
_cell.angle_beta   90.00
_cell.angle_gamma   90.00
#
_symmetry.space_group_name_H-M   'P 1'
#
loop_
_entity.id
_entity.type
_entity.pdbx_description
1 polymer ?
#
loop_
_entity_poly.entity_id
_entity_poly.type
_entity_poly.pdbx_seq_one_letter_code
_entity_poly.pdbx_strand_id
1 'polypeptide(L)'
;MKRLFTGLLIVILILTTVGWTSQPTEQQSVQVPGLKEPAEILVDKWGVPHIYAKNQEDAFYVQGFNAARDRLWQFDLWRKRGFGQLSEVLGPSYVNQDHVALHG
;
A
#
# COMPACT_ATOMS: atom_id res chain seq x y z
N MET A 1 2.26 -45.48 26.05
CA MET A 1 1.48 -44.83 24.97
C MET A 1 0.75 -43.56 25.42
N LYS A 2 0.06 -43.52 26.57
CA LYS A 2 -0.71 -42.33 27.03
C LYS A 2 0.11 -41.04 27.20
N ARG A 3 1.36 -41.13 27.70
CA ARG A 3 2.27 -40.01 27.97
C ARG A 3 2.84 -39.30 26.72
N LEU A 4 3.02 -40.05 25.63
CA LEU A 4 3.46 -39.51 24.34
C LEU A 4 2.34 -38.71 23.65
N PHE A 5 1.10 -39.19 23.78
CA PHE A 5 -0.09 -38.50 23.27
C PHE A 5 -0.37 -37.17 23.99
N THR A 6 -0.17 -37.13 25.31
CA THR A 6 -0.35 -35.91 26.11
C THR A 6 0.69 -34.86 25.75
N GLY A 7 1.95 -35.25 25.55
CA GLY A 7 3.01 -34.34 25.12
C GLY A 7 2.75 -33.72 23.75
N LEU A 8 2.27 -34.52 22.78
CA LEU A 8 1.92 -34.03 21.45
C LEU A 8 0.75 -33.04 21.48
N LEU A 9 -0.27 -33.30 22.29
CA LEU A 9 -1.41 -32.40 22.47
C LEU A 9 -1.00 -31.05 23.07
N ILE A 10 -0.08 -31.05 24.04
CA ILE A 10 0.44 -29.82 24.65
C ILE A 10 1.24 -29.02 23.63
N VAL A 11 2.09 -29.68 22.82
CA VAL A 11 2.87 -29.01 21.77
C VAL A 11 1.95 -28.39 20.70
N ILE A 12 0.91 -29.10 20.27
CA ILE A 12 -0.10 -28.58 19.33
C ILE A 12 -0.86 -27.39 19.93
N LEU A 13 -1.22 -27.45 21.22
CA LEU A 13 -1.90 -26.35 21.92
C LEU A 13 -1.00 -25.10 22.07
N ILE A 14 0.32 -25.28 22.22
CA ILE A 14 1.28 -24.18 22.26
C ILE A 14 1.45 -23.58 20.84
N LEU A 15 1.51 -24.42 19.80
CA LEU A 15 1.63 -23.96 18.41
C LEU A 15 0.41 -23.16 17.94
N THR A 16 -0.80 -23.46 18.44
CA THR A 16 -2.01 -22.70 18.09
C THR A 16 -2.14 -21.37 18.83
N THR A 17 -1.55 -21.23 20.02
CA THR A 17 -1.64 -20.00 20.82
C THR A 17 -0.58 -18.95 20.45
N VAL A 18 0.59 -19.37 19.95
CA VAL A 18 1.69 -18.45 19.58
C VAL A 18 1.43 -17.72 18.26
N GLY A 19 0.53 -18.21 17.40
CA GLY A 19 0.20 -17.58 16.11
C GLY A 19 -0.69 -16.31 16.19
N TRP A 20 -1.14 -15.91 17.38
CA TRP A 20 -2.08 -14.80 17.58
C TRP A 20 -1.46 -13.59 18.28
N THR A 21 -0.13 -13.47 18.31
CA THR A 21 0.47 -12.20 18.72
C THR A 21 0.39 -11.23 17.56
N SER A 22 -0.51 -10.24 17.66
CA SER A 22 -0.53 -9.07 16.78
C SER A 22 0.86 -8.46 16.77
N GLN A 23 1.53 -8.45 15.62
CA GLN A 23 2.82 -7.75 15.50
C GLN A 23 2.63 -6.28 15.90
N PRO A 24 3.58 -5.67 16.63
CA PRO A 24 3.53 -4.25 16.91
C PRO A 24 3.39 -3.50 15.58
N THR A 25 2.46 -2.55 15.51
CA THR A 25 2.40 -1.63 14.36
C THR A 25 3.76 -0.93 14.27
N GLU A 26 4.53 -1.23 13.23
CA GLU A 26 5.83 -0.61 13.02
C GLU A 26 5.60 0.87 12.70
N GLN A 27 5.96 1.75 13.63
CA GLN A 27 5.93 3.18 13.40
C GLN A 27 7.08 3.54 12.46
N GLN A 28 6.75 3.83 11.21
CA GLN A 28 7.70 4.20 10.18
C GLN A 28 7.75 5.72 10.02
N SER A 29 8.94 6.31 10.18
CA SER A 29 9.19 7.72 9.90
C SER A 29 9.96 7.83 8.59
N VAL A 30 9.43 8.59 7.64
CA VAL A 30 10.04 8.80 6.32
C VAL A 30 10.26 10.30 6.13
N GLN A 31 11.44 10.68 5.67
CA GLN A 31 11.71 12.06 5.26
C GLN A 31 11.18 12.28 3.85
N VAL A 32 10.32 13.28 3.70
CA VAL A 32 9.61 13.56 2.45
C VAL A 32 10.02 14.95 1.93
N PRO A 33 10.80 15.03 0.83
CA PRO A 33 11.22 16.30 0.27
C PRO A 33 10.03 17.19 -0.11
N GLY A 34 10.03 18.44 0.35
CA GLY A 34 8.98 19.41 0.04
C GLY A 34 7.82 19.45 1.04
N LEU A 35 7.76 18.52 2.00
CA LEU A 35 6.87 18.63 3.15
C LEU A 35 7.37 19.74 4.09
N LYS A 36 6.52 20.70 4.44
CA LYS A 36 6.94 21.89 5.22
C LYS A 36 6.91 21.65 6.72
N GLU A 37 5.88 20.95 7.19
CA GLU A 37 5.67 20.61 8.59
C GLU A 37 5.48 19.09 8.76
N PRO A 38 5.78 18.52 9.95
CA PRO A 38 5.49 17.11 10.22
C PRO A 38 4.01 16.77 10.00
N ALA A 39 3.77 15.61 9.40
CA ALA A 39 2.45 15.05 9.15
C ALA A 39 2.44 13.55 9.49
N GLU A 40 1.25 13.02 9.75
CA GLU A 40 1.04 11.65 10.20
C GLU A 40 -0.04 10.96 9.37
N ILE A 41 0.17 9.67 9.09
CA ILE A 41 -0.81 8.78 8.46
C ILE A 41 -1.11 7.65 9.44
N LEU A 42 -2.33 7.62 9.97
CA LEU A 42 -2.82 6.54 10.81
C LEU A 42 -3.72 5.62 10.00
N VAL A 43 -3.32 4.37 9.82
CA VAL A 43 -4.14 3.37 9.12
C VAL A 43 -4.97 2.61 10.13
N ASP A 44 -6.29 2.65 10.00
CA ASP A 44 -7.18 1.93 10.91
C ASP A 44 -7.24 0.42 10.61
N LYS A 45 -8.03 -0.30 11.41
CA LYS A 45 -8.20 -1.76 11.29
C LYS A 45 -8.82 -2.21 9.96
N TRP A 46 -9.44 -1.32 9.20
CA TRP A 46 -10.04 -1.60 7.89
C TRP A 46 -9.11 -1.19 6.74
N GLY A 47 -7.91 -0.70 7.05
CA GLY A 47 -6.97 -0.20 6.06
C GLY A 47 -7.27 1.22 5.59
N VAL A 48 -8.14 1.98 6.28
CA VAL A 48 -8.46 3.36 5.90
C VAL A 48 -7.41 4.32 6.48
N PRO A 49 -6.73 5.11 5.64
CA PRO A 49 -5.75 6.10 6.09
C PRO A 49 -6.44 7.37 6.60
N HIS A 50 -6.08 7.78 7.82
CA HIS A 50 -6.46 9.05 8.44
C HIS A 50 -5.22 9.96 8.44
N ILE A 51 -5.29 11.09 7.74
CA ILE A 51 -4.15 11.98 7.49
C ILE A 51 -4.26 13.23 8.37
N TYR A 52 -3.20 13.51 9.12
CA TYR A 52 -3.08 14.68 9.98
C TYR A 52 -1.91 15.54 9.52
N ALA A 53 -2.16 16.82 9.26
CA ALA A 53 -1.15 17.80 8.88
C ALA A 53 -1.46 19.16 9.52
N LYS A 54 -0.44 20.00 9.70
CA LYS A 54 -0.59 21.33 10.33
C LYS A 54 -1.12 22.40 9.38
N ASN A 55 -1.11 22.14 8.08
CA ASN A 55 -1.60 23.05 7.06
C ASN A 55 -2.18 22.26 5.87
N GLN A 56 -2.96 22.96 5.04
CA GLN A 56 -3.70 22.37 3.94
C GLN A 56 -2.79 21.89 2.80
N GLU A 57 -1.68 22.58 2.55
CA GLU A 57 -0.74 22.22 1.48
C GLU A 57 -0.07 20.87 1.77
N ASP A 58 0.44 20.70 3.00
CA ASP A 58 1.01 19.44 3.46
C ASP A 58 -0.05 18.33 3.54
N ALA A 59 -1.31 18.65 3.87
CA ALA A 59 -2.40 17.66 3.87
C ALA A 59 -2.61 17.06 2.47
N PHE A 60 -2.68 17.90 1.42
CA PHE A 60 -2.80 17.42 0.05
C PHE A 60 -1.53 16.70 -0.43
N TYR A 61 -0.35 17.20 -0.05
CA TYR A 61 0.91 16.56 -0.37
C TYR A 61 0.93 15.12 0.17
N VAL A 62 0.64 14.95 1.46
CA VAL A 62 0.65 13.66 2.15
C VAL A 62 -0.45 12.75 1.65
N GLN A 63 -1.61 13.29 1.26
CA GLN A 63 -2.67 12.52 0.62
C GLN A 63 -2.19 11.90 -0.71
N GLY A 64 -1.50 12.67 -1.54
CA GLY A 64 -0.88 12.16 -2.77
C GLY A 64 0.19 11.10 -2.49
N PHE A 65 1.06 11.36 -1.49
CA PHE A 65 2.06 10.40 -1.03
C PHE A 65 1.43 9.07 -0.60
N ASN A 66 0.40 9.12 0.24
CA ASN A 66 -0.31 7.94 0.73
C ASN A 66 -0.96 7.14 -0.43
N ALA A 67 -1.62 7.83 -1.36
CA ALA A 67 -2.23 7.18 -2.50
C ALA A 67 -1.18 6.52 -3.42
N ALA A 68 -0.04 7.18 -3.65
CA ALA A 68 1.06 6.62 -4.42
C ALA A 68 1.69 5.41 -3.72
N ARG A 69 1.93 5.47 -2.41
CA ARG A 69 2.49 4.35 -1.63
C ARG A 69 1.78 3.01 -1.91
N ASP A 70 0.46 3.03 -1.97
CA ASP A 70 -0.33 1.80 -2.13
C ASP A 70 -0.73 1.52 -3.59
N ARG A 71 -0.83 2.56 -4.44
CA ARG A 71 -1.43 2.48 -5.77
C ARG A 71 -0.57 3.05 -6.90
N LEU A 72 0.73 3.25 -6.70
CA LEU A 72 1.61 3.88 -7.69
C LEU A 72 1.48 3.25 -9.09
N TRP A 73 1.45 1.92 -9.17
CA TRP A 73 1.33 1.22 -10.44
C TRP A 73 0.00 1.50 -11.17
N GLN A 74 -1.09 1.68 -10.42
CA GLN A 74 -2.40 2.02 -11.00
C GLN A 74 -2.36 3.43 -11.57
N PHE A 75 -1.80 4.37 -10.81
CA PHE A 75 -1.65 5.75 -11.24
C PHE A 75 -0.72 5.88 -12.45
N ASP A 76 0.40 5.16 -12.49
CA ASP A 76 1.27 5.18 -13.66
C ASP A 76 0.59 4.55 -14.88
N LEU A 77 -0.15 3.45 -14.71
CA LEU A 77 -0.89 2.84 -15.81
C LEU A 77 -1.98 3.76 -16.35
N TRP A 78 -2.72 4.45 -15.48
CA TRP A 78 -3.73 5.44 -15.88
C TRP A 78 -3.11 6.66 -16.55
N ARG A 79 -1.97 7.15 -16.03
CA ARG A 79 -1.17 8.21 -16.65
C ARG A 79 -0.77 7.79 -18.07
N LYS A 80 -0.18 6.60 -18.23
CA LYS A 80 0.23 6.06 -19.54
C LYS A 80 -0.95 5.93 -20.48
N ARG A 81 -2.11 5.44 -20.01
CA ARG A 81 -3.33 5.41 -20.81
C ARG A 81 -3.76 6.79 -21.28
N GLY A 82 -3.75 7.78 -20.41
CA GLY A 82 -4.15 9.15 -20.75
C GLY A 82 -3.22 9.82 -21.77
N PHE A 83 -1.94 9.43 -21.79
CA PHE A 83 -0.94 9.97 -22.72
C PHE A 83 -0.66 9.07 -23.94
N GLY A 84 -1.40 7.97 -24.12
CA GLY A 84 -1.15 7.02 -25.21
C GLY A 84 0.22 6.34 -25.14
N GLN A 85 0.57 5.80 -23.98
CA GLN A 85 1.85 5.14 -23.68
C GLN A 85 1.66 3.71 -23.13
N LEU A 86 0.51 3.07 -23.33
CA LEU A 86 0.26 1.72 -22.82
C LEU A 86 1.11 0.67 -23.55
N SER A 87 1.34 0.84 -24.85
CA SER A 87 2.14 -0.10 -25.63
C SER A 87 3.59 -0.23 -25.15
N GLU A 88 4.13 0.80 -24.47
CA GLU A 88 5.46 0.75 -23.85
C GLU A 88 5.59 -0.34 -22.77
N VAL A 89 4.50 -0.62 -22.05
CA VAL A 89 4.51 -1.54 -20.89
C VAL A 89 3.65 -2.79 -21.08
N LEU A 90 2.66 -2.76 -21.97
CA LEU A 90 1.76 -3.89 -22.29
C LEU A 90 2.00 -4.50 -23.68
N GLY A 91 2.86 -3.88 -24.50
CA GLY A 91 3.28 -4.40 -25.79
C GLY A 91 2.42 -3.96 -26.99
N PRO A 92 2.77 -4.45 -28.20
CA PRO A 92 2.26 -3.90 -29.46
C PRO A 92 0.74 -3.96 -29.66
N SER A 93 0.04 -4.87 -28.97
CA SER A 93 -1.42 -4.97 -29.06
C SER A 93 -2.15 -3.72 -28.56
N TYR A 94 -1.45 -2.84 -27.84
CA TYR A 94 -2.01 -1.60 -27.27
C TYR A 94 -1.78 -0.36 -28.14
N VAL A 95 -1.07 -0.47 -29.28
CA VAL A 95 -0.76 0.69 -30.17
C VAL A 95 -2.03 1.40 -30.66
N ASN A 96 -3.08 0.66 -31.02
CA ASN A 96 -4.34 1.27 -31.44
C ASN A 96 -5.00 2.07 -30.32
N GLN A 97 -4.87 1.61 -29.07
CA GLN A 97 -5.44 2.31 -27.91
C GLN A 97 -4.67 3.59 -27.63
N ASP A 98 -3.35 3.54 -27.78
CA ASP A 98 -2.49 4.72 -27.66
C ASP A 98 -2.84 5.77 -28.72
N HIS A 99 -3.02 5.36 -29.97
CA HIS A 99 -3.43 6.25 -31.06
C HIS A 99 -4.80 6.90 -30.80
N VAL A 100 -5.78 6.14 -30.30
CA VAL A 100 -7.10 6.68 -29.93
C VAL A 100 -6.98 7.71 -28.80
N ALA A 101 -6.13 7.48 -27.80
CA ALA A 101 -5.96 8.42 -26.69
C ALA A 101 -5.39 9.78 -27.14
N LEU A 102 -4.55 9.83 -28.18
CA LEU A 102 -3.91 11.05 -28.68
C LEU A 102 -4.74 11.83 -29.69
N HIS A 103 -5.70 11.19 -30.35
CA HIS A 103 -6.43 11.74 -31.50
C HIS A 103 -7.96 11.65 -31.40
N GLY A 104 -8.48 11.08 -30.30
CA GLY A 104 -9.91 10.96 -30.01
C GLY A 104 -10.53 12.21 -29.41
#